data_AF-A0A7Y7TH97-F1
#
_entry.id   AF-A0A7Y7TH97-F1
#
_cell.length_a   1.000
_cell.length_b   1.000
_cell.length_c   1.000
_cell.angle_alpha   90.00
_cell.angle_beta   90.00
_cell.angle_gamma   90.00
#
_symmetry.space_group_name_H-M   'P 1'
#
loop_
_entity.id
_entity.type
_entity.pdbx_description
1 polymer ?
#
loop_
_entity_poly.entity_id
_entity_poly.type
_entity_poly.pdbx_seq_one_letter_code
_entity_poly.pdbx_strand_id
1 'polypeptide(L)'
;MRRLLVLVAGLSITLLLSSLPLIAEEKEMGKMLEPGQGGQKDECLLVARNCAGEVDSIQQRIDRLQREISRGTDVYTNDELRSLRNELNYENKLLDYMINEQ
;
A
#
# COMPACT_ATOMS: atom_id res chain seq x y z
N MET A 1 -65.47 -9.58 -18.43
CA MET A 1 -64.98 -8.27 -18.95
C MET A 1 -64.94 -7.16 -17.90
N ARG A 2 -64.58 -7.44 -16.65
CA ARG A 2 -64.07 -6.45 -15.67
C ARG A 2 -62.62 -6.74 -15.26
N ARG A 3 -62.03 -7.74 -15.91
CA ARG A 3 -60.64 -8.19 -15.81
C ARG A 3 -59.68 -7.38 -16.72
N LEU A 4 -60.11 -6.26 -17.31
CA LEU A 4 -59.32 -5.53 -18.32
C LEU A 4 -59.17 -4.02 -18.10
N LEU A 5 -59.88 -3.40 -17.13
CA LEU A 5 -59.89 -1.93 -16.97
C LEU A 5 -59.24 -1.41 -15.67
N VAL A 6 -58.86 -2.27 -14.73
CA VAL A 6 -58.14 -1.85 -13.50
C VAL A 6 -56.72 -2.46 -13.48
N LEU A 7 -56.19 -2.77 -14.65
CA LEU A 7 -54.81 -3.22 -14.86
C LEU A 7 -53.77 -2.07 -14.83
N VAL A 8 -54.10 -0.85 -14.38
CA VAL A 8 -53.23 0.32 -14.64
C VAL A 8 -52.92 1.26 -13.45
N ALA A 9 -53.37 1.01 -12.21
CA ALA A 9 -53.08 1.98 -11.13
C ALA A 9 -52.78 1.36 -9.76
N GLY A 10 -51.55 1.58 -9.31
CA GLY A 10 -51.13 1.43 -7.90
C GLY A 10 -50.27 0.20 -7.67
N LEU A 11 -48.99 0.21 -8.07
CA LEU A 11 -47.86 0.58 -7.20
C LEU A 11 -47.72 -0.38 -5.99
N SER A 12 -46.65 -1.10 -5.73
CA SER A 12 -45.36 -1.31 -6.38
C SER A 12 -44.60 -2.26 -5.44
N ILE A 13 -44.18 -3.39 -5.99
CA ILE A 13 -42.88 -4.05 -5.77
C ILE A 13 -42.51 -4.41 -4.31
N THR A 14 -42.62 -5.71 -4.08
CA THR A 14 -41.92 -6.59 -3.14
C THR A 14 -40.47 -6.23 -2.79
N LEU A 15 -40.14 -6.54 -1.52
CA LEU A 15 -38.86 -7.05 -1.00
C LEU A 15 -37.59 -6.24 -1.27
N LEU A 16 -37.10 -5.55 -0.23
CA LEU A 16 -35.66 -5.40 0.04
C LEU A 16 -35.38 -5.46 1.55
N LEU A 17 -35.30 -6.69 2.10
CA LEU A 17 -34.39 -7.00 3.20
C LEU A 17 -33.01 -7.27 2.56
N SER A 18 -32.01 -6.43 2.86
CA SER A 18 -30.57 -6.74 2.97
C SER A 18 -29.71 -5.51 2.66
N SER A 19 -29.51 -4.62 3.63
CA SER A 19 -28.36 -3.73 3.61
C SER A 19 -27.17 -4.42 4.27
N LEU A 20 -26.55 -5.35 3.55
CA LEU A 20 -25.13 -5.67 3.69
C LEU A 20 -24.43 -4.99 2.51
N PRO A 21 -23.40 -4.15 2.69
CA PRO A 21 -22.64 -3.64 1.57
C PRO A 21 -21.74 -4.77 1.04
N LEU A 22 -22.26 -5.52 0.08
CA LEU A 22 -21.45 -6.31 -0.86
C LEU A 22 -21.11 -5.37 -2.02
N ILE A 23 -19.84 -4.95 -2.10
CA ILE A 23 -19.33 -4.14 -3.20
C ILE A 23 -19.14 -5.09 -4.40
N ALA A 24 -20.08 -5.02 -5.35
CA ALA A 24 -19.92 -5.46 -6.73
C ALA A 24 -20.99 -4.79 -7.61
N GLU A 25 -20.58 -3.84 -8.45
CA GLU A 25 -20.88 -3.75 -9.91
C GLU A 25 -20.86 -2.29 -10.45
N GLU A 26 -19.79 -1.97 -11.18
CA GLU A 26 -19.76 -1.47 -12.57
C GLU A 26 -20.90 -0.56 -13.12
N LYS A 27 -20.52 0.70 -13.43
CA LYS A 27 -21.07 1.68 -14.42
C LYS A 27 -22.49 2.23 -14.18
N GLU A 28 -22.79 3.53 -14.20
CA GLU A 28 -22.20 4.67 -14.91
C GLU A 28 -22.16 5.92 -14.02
N MET A 29 -20.97 6.50 -13.85
CA MET A 29 -20.83 7.93 -13.56
C MET A 29 -20.36 8.58 -14.86
N GLY A 30 -21.27 9.32 -15.48
CA GLY A 30 -20.99 10.09 -16.68
C GLY A 30 -19.96 11.19 -16.41
N LYS A 31 -19.10 11.39 -17.42
CA LYS A 31 -18.02 12.39 -17.58
C LYS A 31 -16.77 12.18 -16.71
N MET A 32 -15.78 11.48 -17.28
CA MET A 32 -14.72 12.14 -18.06
C MET A 32 -13.64 11.08 -18.39
N LEU A 33 -13.79 10.41 -19.54
CA LEU A 33 -12.65 9.83 -20.24
C LEU A 33 -12.46 10.64 -21.51
N GLU A 34 -11.40 11.45 -21.54
CA GLU A 34 -10.61 11.54 -22.76
C GLU A 34 -9.29 10.79 -22.53
N PRO A 35 -8.94 9.83 -23.38
CA PRO A 35 -7.66 9.13 -23.34
C PRO A 35 -6.66 9.90 -24.21
N GLY A 36 -5.75 10.65 -23.59
CA GLY A 36 -4.76 11.43 -24.34
C GLY A 36 -3.65 12.02 -23.46
N GLN A 37 -2.56 11.25 -23.33
CA GLN A 37 -1.18 11.72 -23.09
C GLN A 37 -0.79 12.25 -21.70
N GLY A 38 -0.19 11.34 -20.90
CA GLY A 38 1.04 11.59 -20.15
C GLY A 38 0.97 12.52 -18.93
N GLY A 39 0.61 12.00 -17.76
CA GLY A 39 0.80 12.78 -16.52
C GLY A 39 0.27 12.22 -15.21
N GLN A 40 -0.18 10.96 -15.14
CA GLN A 40 -0.77 10.38 -13.92
C GLN A 40 0.18 9.36 -13.26
N LYS A 41 1.37 9.80 -12.84
CA LYS A 41 2.29 8.95 -12.06
C LYS A 41 2.81 9.57 -10.76
N ASP A 42 2.35 10.76 -10.37
CA ASP A 42 3.00 11.50 -9.26
C ASP A 42 2.08 11.82 -8.06
N GLU A 43 1.03 11.04 -7.81
CA GLU A 43 0.25 11.21 -6.56
C GLU A 43 0.66 10.23 -5.44
N CYS A 44 1.54 9.27 -5.71
CA CYS A 44 2.06 8.33 -4.71
C CYS A 44 3.40 8.76 -4.08
N LEU A 45 3.81 10.03 -4.21
CA LEU A 45 5.15 10.50 -3.81
C LEU A 45 5.19 11.40 -2.56
N LEU A 46 4.07 11.64 -1.87
CA LEU A 46 4.01 12.70 -0.84
C LEU A 46 3.43 12.32 0.52
N VAL A 47 3.30 11.03 0.84
CA VAL A 47 2.96 10.56 2.21
C VAL A 47 4.22 10.22 3.01
N ALA A 48 5.30 10.99 2.84
CA ALA A 48 6.53 10.87 3.66
C ALA A 48 6.92 12.17 4.36
N ARG A 49 6.12 13.26 4.21
CA ARG A 49 6.46 14.59 4.70
C ARG A 49 6.45 14.74 6.24
N ASN A 50 6.14 13.69 7.01
CA ASN A 50 6.01 13.78 8.47
C ASN A 50 6.40 12.51 9.25
N CYS A 51 7.23 11.61 8.72
CA CYS A 51 7.89 10.57 9.55
C CYS A 51 9.03 11.17 10.38
N ALA A 52 8.80 12.32 11.02
CA ALA A 52 9.76 13.03 11.86
C ALA A 52 9.99 12.21 13.14
N GLY A 53 11.02 11.34 13.10
CA GLY A 53 11.43 10.49 14.23
C GLY A 53 11.19 8.99 14.05
N GLU A 54 10.58 8.54 12.94
CA GLU A 54 10.32 7.11 12.70
C GLU A 54 11.30 6.44 11.72
N VAL A 55 12.12 7.23 11.02
CA VAL A 55 13.14 6.68 10.12
C VAL A 55 14.46 6.62 10.87
N ASP A 56 14.95 5.41 11.13
CA ASP A 56 16.29 5.21 11.68
C ASP A 56 17.33 5.93 10.80
N SER A 57 18.31 6.59 11.44
CA SER A 57 19.51 7.02 10.74
C SER A 57 20.29 5.81 10.24
N ILE A 58 21.14 6.00 9.22
CA ILE A 58 22.00 4.92 8.68
C ILE A 58 22.87 4.31 9.79
N GLN A 59 23.36 5.13 10.72
CA GLN A 59 24.11 4.62 11.88
C GLN A 59 23.24 3.75 12.80
N GLN A 60 22.00 4.16 13.08
CA GLN A 60 21.07 3.35 13.90
C GLN A 60 20.75 2.01 13.23
N ARG A 61 20.64 1.98 11.90
CA ARG A 61 20.44 0.75 11.13
C ARG A 61 21.66 -0.17 11.19
N ILE A 62 22.86 0.39 11.04
CA ILE A 62 24.13 -0.35 11.20
C ILE A 62 24.21 -0.99 12.59
N ASP A 63 23.97 -0.22 13.66
CA ASP A 63 24.05 -0.71 15.03
C ASP A 63 23.02 -1.82 15.30
N ARG A 64 21.81 -1.67 14.75
CA ARG A 64 20.74 -2.68 14.83
C ARG A 64 21.16 -3.98 14.15
N LEU A 65 21.66 -3.90 12.92
CA LEU A 65 22.13 -5.07 12.17
C LEU A 65 23.28 -5.78 12.88
N GLN A 66 24.24 -5.05 13.45
CA GLN A 66 25.32 -5.64 14.23
C GLN A 66 24.80 -6.39 15.46
N ARG A 67 23.82 -5.83 16.18
CA ARG A 67 23.17 -6.52 17.31
C ARG A 67 22.49 -7.80 16.87
N GLU A 68 21.69 -7.77 15.80
CA GLU A 68 21.01 -8.99 15.32
C GLU A 68 22.00 -10.05 14.85
N ILE A 69 23.06 -9.67 14.11
CA ILE A 69 24.11 -10.61 13.69
C ILE A 69 24.82 -11.23 14.90
N SER A 70 25.01 -10.48 15.99
CA SER A 70 25.65 -10.98 17.21
C SER A 70 24.85 -12.08 17.92
N ARG A 71 23.54 -12.15 17.69
CA ARG A 71 22.68 -13.23 18.19
C ARG A 71 22.97 -14.57 17.52
N GLY A 72 23.64 -14.55 16.37
CA GLY A 72 24.20 -15.75 15.74
C GLY A 72 23.15 -16.82 15.43
N THR A 73 23.59 -18.08 15.48
CA THR A 73 22.75 -19.23 15.12
C THR A 73 21.74 -19.64 16.19
N ASP A 74 21.76 -18.97 17.34
CA ASP A 74 20.78 -19.20 18.41
C ASP A 74 19.39 -18.67 18.01
N VAL A 75 19.36 -17.74 17.04
CA VAL A 75 18.14 -17.07 16.57
C VAL A 75 17.96 -17.19 15.06
N TYR A 76 19.06 -17.16 14.30
CA TYR A 76 19.02 -17.09 12.85
C TYR A 76 19.67 -18.30 12.19
N THR A 77 19.19 -18.67 11.01
CA THR A 77 19.90 -19.61 10.13
C THR A 77 21.16 -18.97 9.54
N ASN A 78 22.07 -19.79 9.02
CA ASN A 78 23.27 -19.30 8.32
C ASN A 78 22.92 -18.42 7.10
N ASP A 79 21.82 -18.74 6.42
CA ASP A 79 21.36 -17.97 5.27
C ASP A 79 20.79 -16.61 5.68
N GLU A 80 20.03 -16.54 6.77
CA GLU A 80 19.55 -15.27 7.32
C GLU A 80 20.70 -14.40 7.84
N LEU A 81 21.68 -14.98 8.53
CA LEU A 81 22.89 -14.26 8.95
C LEU A 81 23.69 -13.74 7.74
N ARG A 82 23.72 -14.48 6.63
CA ARG A 82 24.33 -14.01 5.39
C ARG A 82 23.57 -12.82 4.82
N SER A 83 22.24 -12.86 4.81
CA SER A 83 21.41 -11.73 4.38
C SER A 83 21.61 -10.49 5.25
N LEU A 84 21.63 -10.64 6.58
CA LEU A 84 21.89 -9.54 7.51
C LEU A 84 23.28 -8.91 7.30
N ARG A 85 24.31 -9.73 7.05
CA ARG A 85 25.67 -9.24 6.73
C ARG A 85 25.72 -8.49 5.40
N ASN A 86 24.96 -8.94 4.40
CA ASN A 86 24.87 -8.26 3.11
C ASN A 86 24.20 -6.89 3.26
N GLU A 87 23.13 -6.80 4.06
CA GLU A 87 22.47 -5.54 4.37
C GLU A 87 23.40 -4.60 5.15
N LEU A 88 24.11 -5.12 6.16
CA LEU A 88 25.13 -4.35 6.89
C LEU A 88 26.21 -3.79 5.95
N ASN A 89 26.67 -4.57 4.97
CA ASN A 89 27.67 -4.11 4.00
C ASN A 89 27.12 -2.97 3.13
N TYR A 90 25.86 -3.07 2.71
CA TYR A 90 25.19 -2.03 1.93
C TYR A 90 25.08 -0.71 2.72
N GLU A 91 24.62 -0.77 3.98
CA GLU A 91 24.50 0.42 4.83
C GLU A 91 25.85 1.10 5.09
N ASN A 92 26.91 0.31 5.33
CA ASN A 92 28.26 0.87 5.50
C ASN A 92 28.77 1.56 4.24
N LYS A 93 28.51 0.98 3.06
CA LYS A 93 28.85 1.63 1.79
C LYS A 93 28.08 2.92 1.59
N LEU A 94 26.78 2.91 1.89
CA LEU A 94 25.96 4.11 1.80
C LEU A 94 26.47 5.22 2.72
N LEU A 95 26.85 4.87 3.95
CA LEU A 95 27.47 5.80 4.89
C LEU A 95 28.79 6.36 4.34
N ASP A 96 29.65 5.51 3.80
CA ASP A 96 30.92 5.90 3.20
C ASP A 96 30.73 6.87 2.01
N TYR A 97 29.76 6.59 1.12
CA TYR A 97 29.42 7.52 0.03
C TYR A 97 28.97 8.88 0.54
N MET A 98 28.11 8.92 1.58
CA MET A 98 27.65 10.20 2.13
C MET A 98 28.77 11.00 2.81
N ILE A 99 29.80 10.34 3.35
CA ILE A 99 30.92 11.01 4.01
C ILE A 99 31.96 11.48 2.98
N ASN A 100 32.22 10.69 1.93
CA ASN A 100 33.27 10.97 0.96
C ASN A 100 32.82 11.88 -0.20
N GLU A 101 31.52 12.10 -0.40
CA GLU A 101 30.99 13.05 -1.39
C GLU A 101 30.78 14.48 -0.84
N GLN A 102 31.37 14.81 0.31
CA GLN A 102 31.49 16.20 0.82
C GLN A 102 32.84 16.83 0.44
#